data_AF-A0A9R0PM94-F1
#
_entry.id   AF-A0A9R0PM94-F1
#
_cell.length_a   1.000
_cell.length_b   1.000
_cell.length_c   1.000
_cell.angle_alpha   90.00
_cell.angle_beta   90.00
_cell.angle_gamma   90.00
#
_symmetry.space_group_name_H-M   'P 1'
#
loop_
_entity.id
_entity.type
_entity.pdbx_description
1 polymer ?
#
loop_
_entity_poly.entity_id
_entity_poly.type
_entity_poly.pdbx_seq_one_letter_code
_entity_poly.pdbx_strand_id
1 'polypeptide(L)'
;MSGFQNIHAEVGSDKVVVTMIARRCTRRIGTRCWRRGADPEGYAANFVESEQIMQTKGYTASYVQVRGSMPFLWEQIVDLTYKPSFDIVRVEEAARVLERHFHDLQKKYGAVVGIDLVNTTGGEGRLYERYAKSIEPILTEDIRFIHFDFHKICGHIHFERLSQLYDQIEDYLKKHKYFLLDDQGKKMVGQTGTVRTNCVDCLDRTNVTQSMVGRKTLESQLQQLGVFGGNDTISNYPAFDADYKVLWANHGDAISTQYSGTPALKGDFVR
;
A
#
# COMPACT_ATOMS: atom_id res chain seq x y z
N MET A 1 17.84 -1.66 -0.77
CA MET A 1 16.79 -1.87 -1.79
C MET A 1 16.39 -3.34 -1.72
N SER A 2 15.11 -3.65 -1.62
CA SER A 2 14.63 -5.02 -1.35
C SER A 2 13.98 -5.70 -2.57
N GLY A 3 13.66 -4.97 -3.63
CA GLY A 3 13.16 -5.54 -4.88
C GLY A 3 13.15 -4.49 -5.97
N PHE A 4 13.41 -4.92 -7.21
CA PHE A 4 13.40 -4.10 -8.41
C PHE A 4 12.81 -4.93 -9.54
N GLN A 5 11.81 -4.40 -10.24
CA GLN A 5 11.17 -5.04 -11.39
C GLN A 5 10.80 -3.95 -12.39
N ASN A 6 10.86 -4.23 -13.69
CA ASN A 6 10.38 -3.31 -14.72
C ASN A 6 9.66 -4.06 -15.84
N ILE A 7 8.80 -3.33 -16.55
CA ILE A 7 8.14 -3.78 -17.77
C ILE A 7 8.25 -2.69 -18.83
N HIS A 8 8.29 -3.12 -20.08
CA HIS A 8 8.26 -2.26 -21.25
C HIS A 8 7.00 -2.61 -22.04
N ALA A 9 6.09 -1.66 -22.17
CA ALA A 9 4.83 -1.85 -22.85
C ALA A 9 4.66 -0.86 -24.01
N GLU A 10 3.98 -1.32 -25.05
CA GLU A 10 3.53 -0.47 -26.15
C GLU A 10 2.04 -0.21 -25.95
N VAL A 11 1.70 1.07 -25.78
CA VAL A 11 0.34 1.55 -25.55
C VAL A 11 -0.03 2.44 -26.73
N GLY A 12 -0.78 1.90 -27.69
CA GLY A 12 -1.01 2.58 -28.96
C GLY A 12 0.30 2.75 -29.73
N SER A 13 0.68 4.00 -30.02
CA SER A 13 1.98 4.32 -30.65
C SER A 13 3.10 4.64 -29.65
N ASP A 14 2.76 4.73 -28.36
CA ASP A 14 3.66 5.23 -27.34
C ASP A 14 4.34 4.10 -26.56
N LYS A 15 5.63 4.28 -26.27
CA LYS A 15 6.39 3.37 -25.42
C LYS A 15 6.28 3.82 -23.97
N VAL A 16 5.86 2.92 -23.11
CA VAL A 16 5.70 3.15 -21.67
C VAL A 16 6.58 2.16 -20.93
N VAL A 17 7.44 2.68 -20.06
CA VAL A 17 8.25 1.88 -19.14
C VAL A 17 7.68 2.06 -17.75
N VAL A 18 7.33 0.96 -17.08
CA VAL A 18 6.88 0.97 -15.69
C VAL A 18 7.87 0.20 -14.85
N THR A 19 8.38 0.84 -13.80
CA THR A 19 9.36 0.27 -12.87
C THR A 19 8.78 0.26 -11.46
N MET A 20 8.90 -0.86 -10.76
CA MET A 20 8.56 -1.01 -9.35
C MET A 20 9.82 -1.15 -8.51
N ILE A 21 9.92 -0.34 -7.45
CA ILE A 21 10.97 -0.41 -6.44
C ILE A 21 10.38 -0.66 -5.05
N ALA A 22 10.81 -1.74 -4.40
CA ALA A 22 10.50 -2.00 -3.00
C ALA A 22 11.68 -1.59 -2.11
N ARG A 23 11.40 -0.83 -1.05
CA ARG A 23 12.36 -0.47 0.01
C ARG A 23 11.81 -0.83 1.38
N ARG A 24 12.38 -1.87 2.00
CA ARG A 24 12.06 -2.28 3.38
C ARG A 24 12.85 -1.48 4.41
N CYS A 25 12.16 -1.03 5.47
CA CYS A 25 12.78 -0.40 6.63
C CYS A 25 13.51 -1.44 7.49
N THR A 26 14.74 -1.14 7.90
CA THR A 26 15.58 -2.01 8.73
C THR A 26 15.38 -1.82 10.23
N ARG A 27 14.66 -0.76 10.67
CA ARG A 27 14.54 -0.38 12.08
C ARG A 27 13.80 -1.41 12.93
N ARG A 28 12.79 -2.09 12.38
CA ARG A 28 12.01 -3.12 13.08
C ARG A 28 11.74 -4.34 12.18
N ILE A 29 12.81 -5.05 11.84
CA ILE A 29 12.74 -6.29 11.04
C ILE A 29 12.50 -7.52 11.91
N GLY A 30 11.75 -8.48 11.39
CA GLY A 30 11.60 -9.79 11.98
C GLY A 30 10.77 -10.73 11.11
N THR A 31 10.73 -11.99 11.52
CA THR A 31 9.99 -13.05 10.84
C THR A 31 8.49 -12.94 11.10
N ARG A 32 7.69 -13.55 10.21
CA ARG A 32 6.24 -13.71 10.37
C ARG A 32 5.91 -14.26 11.77
N CYS A 33 4.88 -13.70 12.40
CA CYS A 33 4.43 -13.96 13.78
C CYS A 33 5.33 -13.44 14.91
N TRP A 34 6.66 -13.32 14.73
CA TRP A 34 7.59 -12.91 15.80
C TRP A 34 7.76 -11.40 15.94
N ARG A 35 7.53 -10.63 14.87
CA ARG A 35 7.53 -9.16 14.94
C ARG A 35 6.29 -8.57 14.30
N ARG A 36 5.38 -8.12 15.17
CA ARG A 36 4.17 -7.37 14.83
C ARG A 36 4.10 -6.06 15.61
N GLY A 37 3.16 -5.20 15.25
CA GLY A 37 2.98 -3.90 15.87
C GLY A 37 4.09 -2.90 15.57
N ALA A 38 4.16 -1.86 16.38
CA ALA A 38 5.23 -0.87 16.42
C ALA A 38 6.09 -1.01 17.68
N ASP A 39 7.27 -0.39 17.70
CA ASP A 39 7.97 -0.11 18.95
C ASP A 39 7.42 1.15 19.64
N PRO A 40 7.80 1.41 20.91
CA PRO A 40 7.47 2.68 21.59
C PRO A 40 7.94 3.94 20.84
N GLU A 41 8.82 3.81 19.85
CA GLU A 41 9.32 4.90 19.04
C GLU A 41 8.49 5.16 17.78
N GLY A 42 7.43 4.38 17.53
CA GLY A 42 6.54 4.54 16.39
C GLY A 42 6.99 3.83 15.12
N TYR A 43 8.07 3.03 15.14
CA TYR A 43 8.47 2.26 13.98
C TYR A 43 7.64 0.99 13.85
N ALA A 44 6.72 0.97 12.89
CA ALA A 44 5.96 -0.22 12.56
C ALA A 44 6.86 -1.34 12.01
N ALA A 45 6.58 -2.57 12.45
CA ALA A 45 7.22 -3.76 11.90
C ALA A 45 6.87 -3.94 10.42
N ASN A 46 7.83 -4.47 9.65
CA ASN A 46 7.68 -4.79 8.23
C ASN A 46 7.22 -3.60 7.37
N PHE A 47 7.67 -2.41 7.74
CA PHE A 47 7.42 -1.21 6.95
C PHE A 47 8.13 -1.31 5.59
N VAL A 48 7.38 -1.17 4.51
CA VAL A 48 7.87 -1.18 3.13
C VAL A 48 7.32 0.01 2.38
N GLU A 49 8.22 0.72 1.72
CA GLU A 49 7.91 1.76 0.74
C GLU A 49 7.94 1.13 -0.66
N SER A 50 6.83 1.25 -1.38
CA SER A 50 6.66 0.79 -2.76
C SER A 50 6.58 2.02 -3.65
N GLU A 51 7.54 2.19 -4.55
CA GLU A 51 7.57 3.27 -5.52
C GLU A 51 7.37 2.74 -6.95
N GLN A 52 6.35 3.27 -7.61
CA GLN A 52 6.04 3.02 -9.00
C GLN A 52 6.50 4.20 -9.85
N ILE A 53 7.42 3.95 -10.77
CA ILE A 53 7.96 4.95 -11.69
C ILE A 53 7.45 4.63 -13.09
N MET A 54 6.91 5.62 -13.77
CA MET A 54 6.50 5.53 -15.17
C MET A 54 7.33 6.50 -16.02
N GLN A 55 7.82 6.02 -17.14
CA GLN A 55 8.55 6.84 -18.11
C GLN A 55 7.96 6.69 -19.50
N THR A 56 7.66 7.82 -20.13
CA THR A 56 7.15 7.87 -21.51
C THR A 56 7.40 9.24 -22.10
N LYS A 57 7.66 9.33 -23.41
CA LYS A 57 7.86 10.60 -24.13
C LYS A 57 8.89 11.56 -23.49
N GLY A 58 9.88 11.04 -22.77
CA GLY A 58 10.86 11.83 -22.00
C GLY A 58 10.39 12.26 -20.61
N TYR A 59 9.09 12.21 -20.32
CA TYR A 59 8.52 12.48 -19.00
C TYR A 59 8.82 11.34 -18.03
N THR A 60 8.98 11.69 -16.75
CA THR A 60 9.14 10.71 -15.67
C THR A 60 8.15 11.03 -14.56
N ALA A 61 7.24 10.09 -14.28
CA ALA A 61 6.32 10.15 -13.15
C ALA A 61 6.73 9.15 -12.06
N SER A 62 6.51 9.49 -10.80
CA SER A 62 6.72 8.59 -9.67
C SER A 62 5.57 8.71 -8.67
N TYR A 63 5.11 7.57 -8.16
CA TYR A 63 4.15 7.48 -7.07
C TYR A 63 4.64 6.55 -5.98
N VAL A 64 4.69 7.06 -4.76
CA VAL A 64 5.14 6.32 -3.57
C VAL A 64 3.94 5.98 -2.70
N GLN A 65 3.87 4.74 -2.24
CA GLN A 65 2.91 4.30 -1.24
C GLN A 65 3.60 3.40 -0.21
N VAL A 66 3.05 3.34 1.00
CA VAL A 66 3.69 2.66 2.12
C VAL A 66 2.78 1.58 2.70
N ARG A 67 3.39 0.53 3.22
CA ARG A 67 2.69 -0.50 3.99
C ARG A 67 3.46 -0.88 5.23
N GLY A 68 2.79 -1.42 6.22
CA GLY A 68 3.42 -1.94 7.43
C GLY A 68 2.41 -2.57 8.38
N SER A 69 2.91 -3.07 9.51
CA SER A 69 2.04 -3.54 10.60
C SER A 69 1.22 -2.38 11.20
N MET A 70 0.20 -2.74 11.98
CA MET A 70 -0.62 -1.74 12.68
C MET A 70 0.26 -0.97 13.67
N PRO A 71 0.14 0.37 13.76
CA PRO A 71 1.18 1.20 14.35
C PRO A 71 1.04 1.41 15.86
N PHE A 72 0.78 0.34 16.60
CA PHE A 72 0.69 0.33 18.07
C PHE A 72 1.31 -0.95 18.62
N LEU A 73 1.48 -1.04 19.94
CA LEU A 73 2.09 -2.20 20.58
C LEU A 73 1.09 -3.37 20.65
N TRP A 74 1.34 -4.40 19.85
CA TRP A 74 0.62 -5.66 19.92
C TRP A 74 1.50 -6.79 19.45
N GLU A 75 1.22 -7.97 19.98
CA GLU A 75 1.99 -9.17 19.75
C GLU A 75 1.05 -10.32 19.37
N GLN A 76 1.61 -11.29 18.68
CA GLN A 76 0.94 -12.56 18.41
C GLN A 76 1.74 -13.62 19.15
N ILE A 77 1.18 -14.14 20.24
CA ILE A 77 1.86 -15.13 21.07
C ILE A 77 1.90 -16.44 20.30
N VAL A 78 3.07 -16.83 19.80
CA VAL A 78 3.23 -18.09 19.06
C VAL A 78 3.12 -19.25 20.05
N ASP A 79 2.05 -20.02 19.94
CA ASP A 79 1.83 -21.28 20.67
C ASP A 79 1.62 -22.44 19.67
N LEU A 80 1.33 -23.65 20.18
CA LEU A 80 1.03 -24.81 19.34
C LEU A 80 -0.38 -24.77 18.73
N THR A 81 -1.14 -23.68 18.92
CA THR A 81 -2.50 -23.58 18.37
C THR A 81 -2.48 -23.20 16.90
N TYR A 82 -3.52 -23.64 16.18
CA TYR A 82 -3.66 -23.36 14.75
C TYR A 82 -3.73 -21.86 14.42
N LYS A 83 -4.33 -21.05 15.32
CA LYS A 83 -4.42 -19.60 15.17
C LYS A 83 -4.06 -18.93 16.50
N PRO A 84 -2.78 -18.55 16.69
CA PRO A 84 -2.35 -17.95 17.94
C PRO A 84 -3.03 -16.60 18.19
N SER A 85 -3.30 -16.31 19.47
CA SER A 85 -4.04 -15.12 19.89
C SER A 85 -3.26 -13.82 19.70
N PHE A 86 -4.01 -12.72 19.54
CA PHE A 86 -3.44 -11.38 19.54
C PHE A 86 -3.62 -10.74 20.90
N ASP A 87 -2.52 -10.21 21.43
CA ASP A 87 -2.47 -9.51 22.69
C ASP A 87 -2.01 -8.07 22.46
N ILE A 88 -2.80 -7.12 22.99
CA ILE A 88 -2.49 -5.69 22.91
C ILE A 88 -1.68 -5.35 24.16
N VAL A 89 -0.45 -4.92 23.94
CA VAL A 89 0.51 -4.63 25.01
C VAL A 89 0.47 -3.13 25.29
N ARG A 90 0.50 -2.71 26.57
CA ARG A 90 0.54 -1.30 26.97
C ARG A 90 -0.50 -0.44 26.24
N VAL A 91 -1.75 -0.81 26.49
CA VAL A 91 -2.98 -0.22 25.97
C VAL A 91 -2.98 1.30 25.99
N GLU A 92 -2.45 1.88 27.06
CA GLU A 92 -2.32 3.30 27.36
C GLU A 92 -1.32 4.03 26.45
N GLU A 93 -0.30 3.33 25.93
CA GLU A 93 0.71 3.90 25.05
C GLU A 93 0.27 3.93 23.57
N ALA A 94 -0.81 3.23 23.21
CA ALA A 94 -1.22 3.03 21.82
C ALA A 94 -1.43 4.35 21.06
N ALA A 95 -2.13 5.33 21.66
CA ALA A 95 -2.37 6.63 21.04
C ALA A 95 -1.06 7.41 20.81
N ARG A 96 -0.16 7.43 21.81
CA ARG A 96 1.15 8.09 21.73
C ARG A 96 2.02 7.52 20.59
N VAL A 97 2.06 6.19 20.47
CA VAL A 97 2.84 5.52 19.43
C VAL A 97 2.26 5.78 18.04
N LEU A 98 0.92 5.76 17.92
CA LEU A 98 0.23 6.09 16.68
C LEU A 98 0.49 7.53 16.24
N GLU A 99 0.35 8.48 17.16
CA GLU A 99 0.59 9.90 16.90
C GLU A 99 2.00 10.12 16.36
N ARG A 100 2.99 9.56 17.06
CA ARG A 100 4.38 9.65 16.62
C ARG A 100 4.60 9.05 15.24
N HIS A 101 4.02 7.88 14.98
CA HIS A 101 4.17 7.22 13.69
C HIS A 101 3.55 8.04 12.55
N PHE A 102 2.32 8.53 12.72
CA PHE A 102 1.66 9.33 11.68
C PHE A 102 2.34 10.68 11.49
N HIS A 103 2.86 11.29 12.56
CA HIS A 103 3.65 12.51 12.48
C HIS A 103 4.95 12.31 11.67
N ASP A 104 5.65 11.19 11.87
CA ASP A 104 6.84 10.83 11.09
C ASP A 104 6.50 10.60 9.60
N LEU A 105 5.34 9.98 9.33
CA LEU A 105 4.86 9.83 7.95
C LEU A 105 4.52 11.20 7.33
N GLN A 106 3.87 12.08 8.08
CA GLN A 106 3.52 13.40 7.57
C GLN A 106 4.74 14.24 7.24
N LYS A 107 5.76 14.22 8.10
CA LYS A 107 7.03 14.91 7.83
C LYS A 107 7.70 14.44 6.54
N LYS A 108 7.56 13.16 6.19
CA LYS A 108 8.24 12.57 5.03
C LYS A 108 7.41 12.65 3.75
N TYR A 109 6.10 12.46 3.82
CA TYR A 109 5.24 12.28 2.63
C TYR A 109 4.12 13.32 2.51
N GLY A 110 3.90 14.18 3.50
CA GLY A 110 2.77 15.11 3.53
C GLY A 110 1.51 14.45 4.09
N ALA A 111 0.35 14.63 3.46
CA ALA A 111 -0.88 14.01 3.95
C ALA A 111 -0.79 12.47 3.96
N VAL A 112 -1.57 11.82 4.82
CA VAL A 112 -1.59 10.37 4.96
C VAL A 112 -3.01 9.87 5.05
N VAL A 113 -3.37 8.93 4.17
CA VAL A 113 -4.58 8.11 4.34
C VAL A 113 -4.18 6.71 4.79
N GLY A 114 -4.59 6.32 5.99
CA GLY A 114 -4.42 4.98 6.55
C GLY A 114 -5.58 4.08 6.16
N ILE A 115 -5.30 3.01 5.42
CA ILE A 115 -6.26 1.98 5.01
C ILE A 115 -6.00 0.71 5.82
N ASP A 116 -6.98 0.34 6.63
CA ASP A 116 -6.96 -0.84 7.49
C ASP A 116 -7.81 -1.96 6.89
N LEU A 117 -7.18 -3.09 6.56
CA LEU A 117 -7.79 -4.21 5.82
C LEU A 117 -8.16 -5.42 6.71
N VAL A 118 -8.17 -5.24 8.02
CA VAL A 118 -8.40 -6.34 8.98
C VAL A 118 -9.89 -6.65 9.11
N ASN A 119 -10.21 -7.82 9.64
CA ASN A 119 -11.59 -8.24 9.82
C ASN A 119 -12.21 -7.57 11.04
N THR A 120 -13.51 -7.31 10.96
CA THR A 120 -14.28 -6.79 12.10
C THR A 120 -14.56 -7.82 13.20
N THR A 121 -14.30 -9.10 12.95
CA THR A 121 -14.65 -10.20 13.87
C THR A 121 -13.44 -10.89 14.48
N GLY A 122 -13.64 -11.49 15.64
CA GLY A 122 -12.62 -12.28 16.34
C GLY A 122 -11.42 -11.45 16.80
N GLY A 123 -10.23 -12.06 16.78
CA GLY A 123 -9.00 -11.39 17.22
C GLY A 123 -8.61 -10.18 16.35
N GLU A 124 -8.85 -10.24 15.03
CA GLU A 124 -8.59 -9.09 14.15
C GLU A 124 -9.51 -7.91 14.50
N GLY A 125 -10.77 -8.19 14.87
CA GLY A 125 -11.74 -7.17 15.30
C GLY A 125 -11.27 -6.39 16.52
N ARG A 126 -10.69 -7.07 17.53
CA ARG A 126 -10.13 -6.38 18.71
C ARG A 126 -8.97 -5.45 18.36
N LEU A 127 -8.13 -5.83 17.39
CA LEU A 127 -7.05 -4.98 16.90
C LEU A 127 -7.60 -3.76 16.15
N TYR A 128 -8.63 -3.97 15.32
CA TYR A 128 -9.32 -2.88 14.63
C TYR A 128 -9.93 -1.88 15.62
N GLU A 129 -10.76 -2.35 16.55
CA GLU A 129 -11.42 -1.50 17.55
C GLU A 129 -10.40 -0.66 18.31
N ARG A 130 -9.27 -1.28 18.66
CA ARG A 130 -8.17 -0.58 19.30
C ARG A 130 -7.58 0.50 18.41
N TYR A 131 -7.27 0.17 17.16
CA TYR A 131 -6.69 1.13 16.23
C TYR A 131 -7.63 2.31 15.99
N ALA A 132 -8.90 2.03 15.67
CA ALA A 132 -9.93 3.04 15.44
C ALA A 132 -10.05 3.99 16.63
N LYS A 133 -10.15 3.46 17.86
CA LYS A 133 -10.23 4.29 19.08
C LYS A 133 -8.99 5.13 19.32
N SER A 134 -7.80 4.61 18.98
CA SER A 134 -6.54 5.26 19.31
C SER A 134 -6.10 6.26 18.24
N ILE A 135 -6.57 6.12 16.99
CA ILE A 135 -6.28 7.08 15.90
C ILE A 135 -7.26 8.25 15.88
N GLU A 136 -8.48 8.09 16.41
CA GLU A 136 -9.52 9.13 16.43
C GLU A 136 -9.03 10.52 16.87
N PRO A 137 -8.21 10.67 17.95
CA PRO A 137 -7.73 11.99 18.38
C PRO A 137 -6.72 12.65 17.42
N ILE A 138 -6.13 11.86 16.51
CA ILE A 138 -5.06 12.29 15.59
C ILE A 138 -5.63 12.63 14.20
N LEU A 139 -6.90 12.28 13.94
CA LEU A 139 -7.53 12.52 12.65
C LEU A 139 -7.64 14.02 12.37
N THR A 140 -7.23 14.41 11.17
CA THR A 140 -7.25 15.79 10.66
C THR A 140 -7.61 15.76 9.17
N GLU A 141 -7.68 16.92 8.52
CA GLU A 141 -7.85 16.95 7.05
C GLU A 141 -6.70 16.23 6.32
N ASP A 142 -5.49 16.28 6.88
CA ASP A 142 -4.28 15.65 6.33
C ASP A 142 -4.02 14.23 6.86
N ILE A 143 -4.77 13.76 7.86
CA ILE A 143 -4.69 12.38 8.38
C ILE A 143 -6.07 11.76 8.36
N ARG A 144 -6.30 10.92 7.35
CA ARG A 144 -7.56 10.19 7.19
C ARG A 144 -7.36 8.72 7.54
N PHE A 145 -8.36 8.12 8.17
CA PHE A 145 -8.38 6.68 8.46
C PHE A 145 -9.62 6.04 7.84
N ILE A 146 -9.42 4.93 7.13
CA ILE A 146 -10.46 4.17 6.45
C ILE A 146 -10.29 2.71 6.83
N HIS A 147 -11.33 2.14 7.43
CA HIS A 147 -11.41 0.72 7.65
C HIS A 147 -12.20 0.05 6.53
N PHE A 148 -11.63 -1.01 5.95
CA PHE A 148 -12.23 -1.76 4.86
C PHE A 148 -12.07 -3.26 5.15
N ASP A 149 -13.14 -3.90 5.63
CA ASP A 149 -13.15 -5.33 5.93
C ASP A 149 -13.03 -6.15 4.63
N PHE A 150 -11.78 -6.46 4.27
CA PHE A 150 -11.44 -7.09 3.01
C PHE A 150 -12.10 -8.47 2.86
N HIS A 151 -12.19 -9.25 3.94
CA HIS A 151 -12.80 -10.58 3.89
C HIS A 151 -14.30 -10.50 3.69
N LYS A 152 -14.98 -9.59 4.38
CA LYS A 152 -16.43 -9.41 4.22
C LYS A 152 -16.79 -8.86 2.85
N ILE A 153 -16.00 -7.90 2.34
CA ILE A 153 -16.33 -7.18 1.12
C ILE A 153 -15.88 -7.96 -0.12
N CYS A 154 -14.60 -8.30 -0.22
CA CYS A 154 -14.04 -8.97 -1.40
C CYS A 154 -14.14 -10.51 -1.34
N GLY A 155 -14.24 -11.09 -0.15
CA GLY A 155 -14.25 -12.54 0.02
C GLY A 155 -13.03 -13.20 -0.62
N HIS A 156 -13.25 -14.31 -1.32
CA HIS A 156 -12.19 -15.02 -2.04
C HIS A 156 -12.10 -14.65 -3.54
N ILE A 157 -13.12 -14.00 -4.12
CA ILE A 157 -13.32 -13.94 -5.58
C ILE A 157 -13.74 -12.53 -6.07
N HIS A 158 -14.30 -11.66 -5.21
CA HIS A 158 -14.95 -10.40 -5.64
C HIS A 158 -14.06 -9.16 -5.49
N PHE A 159 -12.92 -9.16 -6.17
CA PHE A 159 -11.97 -8.03 -6.15
C PHE A 159 -12.48 -6.78 -6.86
N GLU A 160 -13.50 -6.90 -7.72
CA GLU A 160 -14.19 -5.74 -8.31
C GLU A 160 -14.73 -4.79 -7.25
N ARG A 161 -15.06 -5.30 -6.05
CA ARG A 161 -15.54 -4.49 -4.93
C ARG A 161 -14.46 -3.61 -4.30
N LEU A 162 -13.20 -3.72 -4.72
CA LEU A 162 -12.17 -2.72 -4.40
C LEU A 162 -12.46 -1.36 -5.02
N SER A 163 -13.34 -1.28 -6.03
CA SER A 163 -13.89 0.00 -6.48
C SER A 163 -14.51 0.79 -5.32
N GLN A 164 -15.20 0.13 -4.39
CA GLN A 164 -15.80 0.80 -3.22
C GLN A 164 -14.76 1.42 -2.29
N LEU A 165 -13.56 0.84 -2.22
CA LEU A 165 -12.45 1.44 -1.49
C LEU A 165 -11.87 2.62 -2.28
N TYR A 166 -11.72 2.46 -3.60
CA TYR A 166 -11.27 3.53 -4.48
C TYR A 166 -12.19 4.75 -4.41
N ASP A 167 -13.50 4.56 -4.48
CA ASP A 167 -14.51 5.64 -4.40
C ASP A 167 -14.36 6.46 -3.12
N GLN A 168 -13.91 5.84 -2.02
CA GLN A 168 -13.67 6.52 -0.76
C GLN A 168 -12.37 7.33 -0.75
N ILE A 169 -11.37 7.00 -1.56
CA ILE A 169 -10.04 7.65 -1.57
C ILE A 169 -9.75 8.43 -2.85
N GLU A 170 -10.66 8.41 -3.82
CA GLU A 170 -10.45 9.02 -5.13
C GLU A 170 -10.18 10.53 -5.00
N ASP A 171 -10.96 11.22 -4.16
CA ASP A 171 -10.80 12.64 -3.84
C ASP A 171 -9.39 12.93 -3.31
N TYR A 172 -8.92 12.08 -2.39
CA TYR A 172 -7.60 12.15 -1.80
C TYR A 172 -6.49 11.96 -2.85
N LEU A 173 -6.61 10.94 -3.72
CA LEU A 173 -5.63 10.68 -4.77
C LEU A 173 -5.56 11.83 -5.79
N LYS A 174 -6.70 12.40 -6.17
CA LYS A 174 -6.77 13.57 -7.06
C LYS A 174 -6.15 14.83 -6.42
N LYS A 175 -6.35 15.03 -5.11
CA LYS A 175 -5.79 16.16 -4.35
C LYS A 175 -4.27 16.07 -4.21
N HIS A 176 -3.77 14.91 -3.78
CA HIS A 176 -2.36 14.74 -3.38
C HIS A 176 -1.42 14.31 -4.50
N LYS A 177 -1.97 13.84 -5.62
CA LYS A 177 -1.30 13.56 -6.89
C LYS A 177 -0.05 12.68 -6.75
N TYR A 178 0.80 12.73 -7.76
CA TYR A 178 2.05 12.02 -7.90
C TYR A 178 3.15 13.01 -8.30
N PHE A 179 4.40 12.56 -8.27
CA PHE A 179 5.53 13.35 -8.74
C PHE A 179 5.64 13.25 -10.27
N LEU A 180 5.85 14.37 -10.96
CA LEU A 180 6.03 14.42 -12.41
C LEU A 180 7.14 15.39 -12.81
N LEU A 181 8.07 14.90 -13.63
CA LEU A 181 9.07 15.66 -14.34
C LEU A 181 8.73 15.73 -15.83
N ASP A 182 8.99 16.88 -16.44
CA ASP A 182 8.97 17.01 -17.90
C ASP A 182 10.20 16.38 -18.56
N ASP A 183 10.24 16.45 -19.89
CA ASP A 183 11.33 15.97 -20.75
C ASP A 183 12.65 16.71 -20.54
N GLN A 184 12.63 17.86 -19.87
CA GLN A 184 13.81 18.65 -19.48
C GLN A 184 14.20 18.42 -18.02
N GLY A 185 13.50 17.55 -17.29
CA GLY A 185 13.76 17.24 -15.89
C GLY A 185 13.24 18.30 -14.90
N LYS A 186 12.41 19.26 -15.35
CA LYS A 186 11.79 20.25 -14.48
C LYS A 186 10.56 19.65 -13.81
N LYS A 187 10.42 19.93 -12.52
CA LYS A 187 9.27 19.48 -11.71
C LYS A 187 7.99 20.18 -12.14
N MET A 188 7.04 19.39 -12.65
CA MET A 188 5.70 19.81 -13.04
C MET A 188 4.69 19.60 -11.91
N VAL A 189 4.74 18.44 -11.25
CA VAL A 189 3.84 18.08 -10.15
C VAL A 189 4.63 17.44 -9.02
N GLY A 190 4.21 17.66 -7.77
CA GLY A 190 4.76 16.99 -6.59
C GLY A 190 3.70 16.15 -5.91
N GLN A 191 4.08 14.95 -5.49
CA GLN A 191 3.29 14.15 -4.55
C GLN A 191 3.28 14.85 -3.19
N THR A 192 2.10 15.11 -2.63
CA THR A 192 1.92 15.81 -1.34
C THR A 192 1.20 14.96 -0.29
N GLY A 193 1.00 13.68 -0.58
CA GLY A 193 0.42 12.73 0.35
C GLY A 193 0.67 11.29 -0.07
N THR A 194 0.54 10.35 0.87
CA THR A 194 0.75 8.91 0.64
C THR A 194 -0.44 8.10 1.13
N VAL A 195 -0.67 6.95 0.48
CA VAL A 195 -1.53 5.89 1.03
C VAL A 195 -0.68 4.99 1.91
N ARG A 196 -1.13 4.76 3.14
CA ARG A 196 -0.58 3.76 4.05
C ARG A 196 -1.55 2.60 4.14
N THR A 197 -1.14 1.41 3.72
CA THR A 197 -1.96 0.19 3.86
C THR A 197 -1.46 -0.69 4.99
N ASN A 198 -2.36 -1.19 5.83
CA ASN A 198 -2.01 -2.20 6.83
C ASN A 198 -2.99 -3.37 6.80
N CYS A 199 -2.50 -4.48 7.32
CA CYS A 199 -3.23 -5.72 7.50
C CYS A 199 -2.55 -6.50 8.63
N VAL A 200 -3.22 -7.53 9.17
CA VAL A 200 -2.56 -8.46 10.09
C VAL A 200 -1.43 -9.17 9.33
N ASP A 201 -1.75 -9.92 8.28
CA ASP A 201 -0.77 -10.54 7.39
C ASP A 201 -0.54 -9.66 6.15
N CYS A 202 0.56 -8.92 6.18
CA CYS A 202 0.90 -7.80 5.31
C CYS A 202 1.42 -8.19 3.91
N LEU A 203 0.88 -9.23 3.29
CA LEU A 203 1.34 -9.70 1.99
C LEU A 203 0.24 -9.66 0.94
N ASP A 204 -0.74 -10.55 0.99
CA ASP A 204 -1.70 -10.70 -0.11
C ASP A 204 -2.71 -9.54 -0.19
N ARG A 205 -3.47 -9.28 0.89
CA ARG A 205 -4.51 -8.23 0.95
C ARG A 205 -3.93 -6.83 0.66
N THR A 206 -2.75 -6.57 1.21
CA THR A 206 -2.04 -5.30 1.02
C THR A 206 -1.50 -5.17 -0.39
N ASN A 207 -0.94 -6.23 -0.99
CA ASN A 207 -0.38 -6.13 -2.34
C ASN A 207 -1.47 -5.86 -3.38
N VAL A 208 -2.63 -6.53 -3.25
CA VAL A 208 -3.79 -6.28 -4.11
C VAL A 208 -4.28 -4.83 -3.98
N THR A 209 -4.42 -4.33 -2.75
CA THR A 209 -4.87 -2.95 -2.51
C THR A 209 -3.87 -1.93 -3.05
N GLN A 210 -2.57 -2.14 -2.82
CA GLN A 210 -1.51 -1.27 -3.35
C GLN A 210 -1.46 -1.29 -4.88
N SER A 211 -1.67 -2.46 -5.50
CA SER A 211 -1.73 -2.61 -6.95
C SER A 211 -2.90 -1.84 -7.57
N MET A 212 -4.07 -1.84 -6.91
CA MET A 212 -5.23 -1.04 -7.33
C MET A 212 -4.94 0.46 -7.27
N VAL A 213 -4.38 0.95 -6.15
CA VAL A 213 -4.01 2.37 -6.00
C VAL A 213 -2.95 2.77 -7.04
N GLY A 214 -1.93 1.93 -7.25
CA GLY A 214 -0.91 2.14 -8.27
C GLY A 214 -1.51 2.16 -9.68
N ARG A 215 -2.51 1.31 -9.96
CA ARG A 215 -3.17 1.23 -11.27
C ARG A 215 -3.89 2.52 -11.56
N LYS A 216 -4.71 2.99 -10.62
CA LYS A 216 -5.48 4.23 -10.77
C LYS A 216 -4.57 5.46 -10.91
N THR A 217 -3.46 5.46 -10.19
CA THR A 217 -2.46 6.53 -10.30
C THR A 217 -1.76 6.50 -11.66
N LEU A 218 -1.37 5.32 -12.15
CA LEU A 218 -0.75 5.14 -13.46
C LEU A 218 -1.69 5.51 -14.60
N GLU A 219 -2.97 5.15 -14.50
CA GLU A 219 -4.01 5.59 -15.45
C GLU A 219 -4.07 7.11 -15.52
N SER A 220 -4.11 7.79 -14.37
CA SER A 220 -4.10 9.25 -14.31
C SER A 220 -2.81 9.86 -14.89
N GLN A 221 -1.66 9.22 -14.69
CA GLN A 221 -0.39 9.64 -15.30
C GLN A 221 -0.42 9.55 -16.83
N LEU A 222 -0.87 8.42 -17.37
CA LEU A 222 -0.94 8.19 -18.81
C LEU A 222 -1.97 9.09 -19.48
N GLN A 223 -3.08 9.38 -18.81
CA GLN A 223 -4.10 10.34 -19.27
C GLN A 223 -3.54 11.77 -19.29
N GLN A 224 -2.83 12.19 -18.25
CA GLN A 224 -2.23 13.53 -18.20
C GLN A 224 -1.18 13.75 -19.30
N LEU A 225 -0.47 12.69 -19.72
CA LEU A 225 0.52 12.73 -20.81
C LEU A 225 -0.06 12.44 -22.19
N GLY A 226 -1.39 12.30 -22.31
CA GLY A 226 -2.08 12.04 -23.56
C GLY A 226 -1.71 10.71 -24.22
N VAL A 227 -1.22 9.74 -23.45
CA VAL A 227 -1.03 8.36 -23.90
C VAL A 227 -2.37 7.61 -23.86
N PHE A 228 -3.16 7.87 -22.82
CA PHE A 228 -4.54 7.41 -22.69
C PHE A 228 -5.51 8.54 -23.06
N GLY A 229 -6.59 8.21 -23.76
CA GLY A 229 -7.77 9.08 -23.87
C GLY A 229 -8.45 9.27 -22.51
N GLY A 230 -9.34 10.26 -22.41
CA GLY A 230 -9.95 10.64 -21.12
C GLY A 230 -10.74 9.54 -20.40
N ASN A 231 -11.19 8.50 -21.13
CA ASN A 231 -11.89 7.34 -20.58
C ASN A 231 -11.09 6.03 -20.69
N ASP A 232 -9.86 6.09 -21.21
CA ASP A 232 -9.04 4.89 -21.35
C ASP A 232 -8.47 4.47 -20.00
N THR A 233 -8.43 3.16 -19.80
CA THR A 233 -7.91 2.49 -18.61
C THR A 233 -6.92 1.41 -19.04
N ILE A 234 -6.14 0.87 -18.10
CA ILE A 234 -5.19 -0.21 -18.41
C ILE A 234 -5.93 -1.43 -18.99
N SER A 235 -7.17 -1.68 -18.56
CA SER A 235 -8.00 -2.78 -19.05
C SER A 235 -8.36 -2.68 -20.55
N ASN A 236 -8.27 -1.50 -21.16
CA ASN A 236 -8.44 -1.34 -22.61
C ASN A 236 -7.24 -1.88 -23.42
N TYR A 237 -6.11 -2.17 -22.76
CA TYR A 237 -4.87 -2.66 -23.37
C TYR A 237 -4.45 -4.01 -22.76
N PRO A 238 -4.98 -5.15 -23.24
CA PRO A 238 -4.83 -6.45 -22.57
C PRO A 238 -3.39 -6.91 -22.35
N ALA A 239 -2.49 -6.65 -23.30
CA ALA A 239 -1.07 -6.98 -23.15
C ALA A 239 -0.43 -6.18 -22.00
N PHE A 240 -0.70 -4.88 -21.94
CA PHE A 240 -0.21 -4.03 -20.87
C PHE A 240 -0.85 -4.37 -19.51
N ASP A 241 -2.13 -4.73 -19.48
CA ASP A 241 -2.81 -5.23 -18.28
C ASP A 241 -2.14 -6.50 -17.75
N ALA A 242 -1.84 -7.46 -18.61
CA ALA A 242 -1.15 -8.70 -18.26
C ALA A 242 0.27 -8.44 -17.71
N ASP A 243 1.05 -7.56 -18.37
CA ASP A 243 2.40 -7.21 -17.90
C ASP A 243 2.35 -6.48 -16.55
N TYR A 244 1.40 -5.56 -16.37
CA TYR A 244 1.18 -4.85 -15.12
C TYR A 244 0.83 -5.80 -13.97
N LYS A 245 -0.03 -6.77 -14.26
CA LYS A 245 -0.42 -7.85 -13.36
C LYS A 245 0.78 -8.69 -12.93
N VAL A 246 1.58 -9.16 -13.88
CA VAL A 246 2.83 -9.90 -13.60
C VAL A 246 3.81 -9.06 -12.78
N LEU A 247 3.96 -7.77 -13.09
CA LEU A 247 4.84 -6.85 -12.35
C LEU A 247 4.47 -6.80 -10.86
N TRP A 248 3.19 -6.62 -10.53
CA TRP A 248 2.72 -6.56 -9.15
C TRP A 248 2.71 -7.90 -8.44
N ALA A 249 2.52 -9.00 -9.17
CA ALA A 249 2.67 -10.35 -8.63
C ALA A 249 4.12 -10.59 -8.17
N ASN A 250 5.09 -10.30 -9.04
CA ASN A 250 6.51 -10.45 -8.75
C ASN A 250 6.97 -9.50 -7.62
N HIS A 251 6.42 -8.28 -7.56
CA HIS A 251 6.64 -7.36 -6.44
C HIS A 251 6.13 -7.92 -5.11
N GLY A 252 4.93 -8.52 -5.12
CA GLY A 252 4.36 -9.22 -3.97
C GLY A 252 5.24 -10.38 -3.49
N ASP A 253 5.68 -11.23 -4.43
CA ASP A 253 6.56 -12.38 -4.17
C ASP A 253 7.92 -11.99 -3.59
N ALA A 254 8.52 -10.93 -4.13
CA ALA A 254 9.80 -10.42 -3.65
C ALA A 254 9.72 -9.97 -2.19
N ILE A 255 8.63 -9.29 -1.81
CA ILE A 255 8.44 -8.84 -0.43
C ILE A 255 8.02 -10.01 0.48
N SER A 256 7.21 -10.95 -0.04
CA SER A 256 6.79 -12.15 0.70
C SER A 256 7.96 -13.03 1.08
N THR A 257 8.86 -13.31 0.14
CA THR A 257 10.05 -14.14 0.37
C THR A 257 10.90 -13.58 1.50
N GLN A 258 10.96 -12.26 1.66
CA GLN A 258 11.71 -11.61 2.74
C GLN A 258 11.00 -11.63 4.10
N TYR A 259 9.69 -11.87 4.13
CA TYR A 259 8.87 -11.85 5.33
C TYR A 259 8.59 -13.25 5.88
N SER A 260 8.25 -14.20 5.01
CA SER A 260 7.89 -15.57 5.37
C SER A 260 8.84 -16.63 4.84
N GLY A 261 9.86 -16.25 4.04
CA GLY A 261 10.71 -17.22 3.35
C GLY A 261 10.03 -17.91 2.17
N THR A 262 8.81 -17.52 1.82
CA THR A 262 8.00 -18.11 0.74
C THR A 262 7.44 -17.02 -0.18
N PRO A 263 7.18 -17.33 -1.46
CA PRO A 263 6.39 -16.46 -2.34
C PRO A 263 5.01 -16.14 -1.75
N ALA A 264 4.34 -15.13 -2.31
CA ALA A 264 3.01 -14.73 -1.86
C ALA A 264 2.01 -15.84 -2.21
N LEU A 265 1.16 -16.23 -1.25
CA LEU A 265 0.21 -17.34 -1.44
C LEU A 265 -0.88 -17.01 -2.47
N LYS A 266 -1.05 -15.71 -2.79
CA LYS A 266 -2.02 -15.20 -3.77
C LYS A 266 -1.38 -14.52 -4.99
N GLY A 267 -0.20 -14.98 -5.43
CA GLY A 267 0.43 -14.46 -6.66
C GLY A 267 -0.48 -14.56 -7.90
N ASP A 268 -1.28 -15.62 -7.99
CA ASP A 268 -2.21 -15.88 -9.11
C ASP A 268 -3.32 -14.83 -9.26
N PHE A 269 -3.64 -14.08 -8.21
CA PHE A 269 -4.72 -13.09 -8.23
C PHE A 269 -4.28 -11.73 -8.75
N VAL A 270 -2.96 -11.54 -8.82
CA VAL A 270 -2.35 -10.38 -9.43
C VAL A 270 -1.88 -10.72 -10.84
N ARG A 271 -1.72 -11.99 -11.22
CA ARG A 271 -1.38 -12.44 -12.58
C ARG A 271 -2.59 -12.48 -13.52
#